data_AF-A0A851VM97-F1
#
_entry.id   AF-A0A851VM97-F1
#
_cell.length_a   1.000
_cell.length_b   1.000
_cell.length_c   1.000
_cell.angle_alpha   90.00
_cell.angle_beta   90.00
_cell.angle_gamma   90.00
#
_symmetry.space_group_name_H-M   'P 1'
#
loop_
_entity.id
_entity.type
_entity.pdbx_description
1 polymer ?
#
loop_
_entity_poly.entity_id
_entity_poly.type
_entity_poly.pdbx_seq_one_letter_code
_entity_poly.pdbx_strand_id
1 'polypeptide(L)'
;SCSTVLKTLHFITTPLSEEEGNFSLAYIITIHKELEMFVRLLRAIYMPQNIYCIHIDEKSPRDYKTAVQNIVNCFENIFISSKREHVVYAGFSRLQADINCMRDLVNSKVQWNYVINLCGQDFPLKTNKEIIQYIKSKWNGKNITPGIVQPLHVKHRTEVSYREYIHSGVPYVYPAKIRKAQPPHNLTIYFGSAYYILTKDFVEFTLRDARAKALLEWSRDTYSPDEHYWVTLNRLPG
;
A
#
# COMPACT_ATOMS: atom_id res chain seq x y z
N SER A 1 -27.67 -11.15 3.08
CA SER A 1 -27.64 -10.23 1.92
C SER A 1 -26.73 -9.05 2.24
N CYS A 2 -26.27 -8.29 1.24
CA CYS A 2 -25.43 -7.10 1.47
C CYS A 2 -26.13 -6.02 2.30
N SER A 3 -27.44 -5.85 2.14
CA SER A 3 -28.23 -4.96 3.00
C SER A 3 -28.16 -5.33 4.48
N THR A 4 -28.14 -6.62 4.81
CA THR A 4 -27.94 -7.09 6.19
C THR A 4 -26.53 -6.79 6.67
N VAL A 5 -25.50 -7.04 5.86
CA VAL A 5 -24.09 -6.77 6.22
C VAL A 5 -23.90 -5.29 6.58
N LEU A 6 -24.36 -4.39 5.72
CA LEU A 6 -24.24 -2.94 5.94
C LEU A 6 -24.96 -2.48 7.21
N LYS A 7 -26.20 -2.98 7.44
CA LYS A 7 -27.01 -2.60 8.60
C LYS A 7 -26.47 -3.18 9.91
N THR A 8 -26.21 -4.49 9.94
CA THR A 8 -25.78 -5.21 11.16
C THR A 8 -24.39 -4.80 11.60
N LEU A 9 -23.50 -4.51 10.65
CA LEU A 9 -22.16 -4.04 10.98
C LEU A 9 -22.08 -2.52 11.14
N HIS A 10 -23.19 -1.79 10.95
CA HIS A 10 -23.25 -0.33 11.10
C HIS A 10 -22.25 0.43 10.22
N PHE A 11 -22.18 0.09 8.93
CA PHE A 11 -21.38 0.86 7.97
C PHE A 11 -22.01 2.22 7.70
N ILE A 12 -21.18 3.25 7.60
CA ILE A 12 -21.60 4.60 7.21
C ILE A 12 -21.88 4.60 5.71
N THR A 13 -23.10 4.90 5.30
CA THR A 13 -23.52 4.81 3.88
C THR A 13 -23.64 6.16 3.18
N THR A 14 -23.46 7.27 3.88
CA THR A 14 -23.46 8.64 3.32
C THR A 14 -22.29 9.45 3.89
N PRO A 15 -21.72 10.41 3.13
CA PRO A 15 -20.69 11.30 3.67
C PRO A 15 -21.22 12.07 4.89
N LEU A 16 -20.41 12.17 5.94
CA LEU A 16 -20.83 12.80 7.21
C LEU A 16 -20.73 14.32 7.21
N SER A 17 -20.03 14.90 6.24
CA SER A 17 -19.94 16.34 6.03
C SER A 17 -19.60 16.69 4.59
N GLU A 18 -19.89 17.91 4.16
CA GLU A 18 -19.52 18.42 2.83
C GLU A 18 -17.99 18.42 2.63
N GLU A 19 -17.23 18.76 3.68
CA GLU A 19 -15.76 18.70 3.64
C GLU A 19 -15.26 17.29 3.30
N GLU A 20 -15.82 16.28 3.96
CA GLU A 20 -15.45 14.89 3.71
C GLU A 20 -15.95 14.39 2.36
N GLY A 21 -17.13 14.83 1.92
CA GLY A 21 -17.69 14.51 0.60
C GLY A 21 -16.85 15.05 -0.57
N ASN A 22 -16.19 16.19 -0.38
CA ASN A 22 -15.38 16.86 -1.39
C ASN A 22 -13.88 16.48 -1.35
N PHE A 23 -13.47 15.59 -0.45
CA PHE A 23 -12.08 15.16 -0.33
C PHE A 23 -12.00 13.64 -0.13
N SER A 24 -11.71 12.92 -1.21
CA SER A 24 -11.73 11.46 -1.23
C SER A 24 -10.34 10.88 -0.94
N LEU A 25 -10.29 9.90 -0.05
CA LEU A 25 -9.10 9.11 0.26
C LEU A 25 -9.16 7.76 -0.44
N ALA A 26 -8.03 7.32 -0.97
CA ALA A 26 -7.79 5.95 -1.38
C ALA A 26 -7.10 5.18 -0.26
N TYR A 27 -7.44 3.91 -0.12
CA TYR A 27 -6.78 2.98 0.80
C TYR A 27 -6.27 1.76 0.05
N ILE A 28 -5.06 1.34 0.40
CA ILE A 28 -4.51 0.03 0.02
C ILE A 28 -4.45 -0.80 1.29
N ILE A 29 -5.15 -1.93 1.34
CA ILE A 29 -5.18 -2.79 2.51
C ILE A 29 -4.62 -4.16 2.14
N THR A 30 -3.41 -4.47 2.62
CA THR A 30 -2.77 -5.77 2.38
C THR A 30 -3.09 -6.74 3.51
N ILE A 31 -3.79 -7.83 3.19
CA ILE A 31 -4.30 -8.81 4.16
C ILE A 31 -3.95 -10.23 3.76
N HIS A 32 -3.85 -11.11 4.77
CA HIS A 32 -3.57 -12.54 4.53
C HIS A 32 -4.27 -13.51 5.50
N LYS A 33 -4.90 -13.00 6.58
CA LYS A 33 -5.59 -13.77 7.63
C LYS A 33 -6.46 -12.85 8.51
N GLU A 34 -7.06 -13.40 9.57
CA GLU A 34 -7.88 -12.68 10.58
C GLU A 34 -9.03 -11.86 9.97
N LEU A 35 -10.06 -12.56 9.47
CA LEU A 35 -11.19 -11.92 8.77
C LEU A 35 -11.89 -10.87 9.65
N GLU A 36 -12.09 -11.17 10.94
CA GLU A 36 -12.75 -10.26 11.88
C GLU A 36 -11.97 -8.96 12.06
N MET A 37 -10.64 -9.02 12.13
CA MET A 37 -9.79 -7.83 12.21
C MET A 37 -9.91 -6.99 10.94
N PHE A 38 -9.88 -7.63 9.77
CA PHE A 38 -10.09 -6.93 8.50
C PHE A 38 -11.45 -6.22 8.46
N VAL A 39 -12.53 -6.91 8.83
CA VAL A 39 -13.88 -6.32 8.86
C VAL A 39 -13.97 -5.16 9.85
N ARG A 40 -13.33 -5.30 11.02
CA ARG A 40 -13.31 -4.25 12.04
C ARG A 40 -12.53 -3.02 11.56
N LEU A 41 -11.36 -3.22 10.94
CA LEU A 41 -10.58 -2.15 10.32
C LEU A 41 -11.39 -1.47 9.23
N LEU A 42 -11.92 -2.25 8.28
CA LEU A 42 -12.67 -1.74 7.15
C LEU A 42 -13.84 -0.88 7.63
N ARG A 43 -14.61 -1.35 8.62
CA ARG A 43 -15.69 -0.57 9.22
C ARG A 43 -15.21 0.75 9.82
N ALA A 44 -14.05 0.77 10.48
CA ALA A 44 -13.55 1.96 11.15
C ALA A 44 -13.09 3.06 10.19
N ILE A 45 -12.66 2.68 8.98
CA ILE A 45 -12.15 3.63 7.96
C ILE A 45 -13.11 3.84 6.78
N TYR A 46 -14.18 3.05 6.68
CA TYR A 46 -15.09 3.09 5.54
C TYR A 46 -15.88 4.39 5.47
N MET A 47 -15.85 5.01 4.30
CA MET A 47 -16.70 6.13 3.90
C MET A 47 -17.10 5.93 2.43
N PRO A 48 -18.34 6.27 2.04
CA PRO A 48 -18.85 5.98 0.70
C PRO A 48 -18.17 6.78 -0.41
N GLN A 49 -17.59 7.95 -0.10
CA GLN A 49 -16.87 8.77 -1.08
C GLN A 49 -15.39 8.38 -1.26
N ASN A 50 -14.84 7.57 -0.36
CA ASN A 50 -13.47 7.06 -0.44
C ASN A 50 -13.40 5.85 -1.39
N ILE A 51 -12.20 5.34 -1.66
CA ILE A 51 -12.00 4.12 -2.46
C ILE A 51 -10.99 3.18 -1.79
N TYR A 52 -11.21 1.87 -1.91
CA TYR A 52 -10.45 0.86 -1.20
C TYR A 52 -9.99 -0.25 -2.14
N CYS A 53 -8.69 -0.41 -2.29
CA CYS A 53 -8.08 -1.58 -2.93
C CYS A 53 -7.65 -2.58 -1.87
N ILE A 54 -8.17 -3.80 -1.95
CA ILE A 54 -7.83 -4.90 -1.05
C ILE A 54 -6.85 -5.84 -1.77
N HIS A 55 -5.62 -5.91 -1.29
CA HIS A 55 -4.70 -6.97 -1.71
C HIS A 55 -4.82 -8.15 -0.76
N ILE A 56 -5.21 -9.30 -1.29
CA ILE A 56 -5.24 -10.56 -0.56
C ILE A 56 -4.04 -11.38 -1.02
N ASP A 57 -3.19 -11.80 -0.08
CA ASP A 57 -2.04 -12.65 -0.37
C ASP A 57 -2.50 -13.92 -1.11
N GLU A 58 -1.81 -14.27 -2.20
CA GLU A 58 -2.18 -15.43 -3.00
C GLU A 58 -2.13 -16.73 -2.19
N LYS A 59 -1.23 -16.79 -1.20
CA LYS A 59 -1.06 -17.98 -0.34
C LYS A 59 -2.14 -18.13 0.74
N SER A 60 -3.04 -17.15 0.90
CA SER A 60 -4.13 -17.26 1.87
C SER A 60 -5.08 -18.41 1.54
N PRO A 61 -5.69 -19.06 2.56
CA PRO A 61 -6.66 -20.13 2.35
C PRO A 61 -7.82 -19.71 1.44
N ARG A 62 -8.34 -20.65 0.65
CA ARG A 62 -9.44 -20.36 -0.29
C ARG A 62 -10.67 -19.81 0.43
N ASP A 63 -11.03 -20.37 1.58
CA ASP A 63 -12.21 -19.94 2.33
C ASP A 63 -12.07 -18.50 2.84
N TYR A 64 -10.86 -18.10 3.25
CA TYR A 64 -10.56 -16.72 3.60
C TYR A 64 -10.72 -15.78 2.40
N LYS A 65 -10.15 -16.15 1.24
CA LYS A 65 -10.27 -15.37 -0.01
C LYS A 65 -11.74 -15.20 -0.42
N THR A 66 -12.53 -16.28 -0.33
CA THR A 66 -13.97 -16.27 -0.62
C THR A 66 -14.74 -15.39 0.36
N ALA A 67 -14.44 -15.46 1.66
CA ALA A 67 -15.11 -14.65 2.67
C ALA A 67 -14.82 -13.15 2.48
N VAL A 68 -13.58 -12.77 2.20
CA VAL A 68 -13.22 -11.38 1.86
C VAL A 68 -13.96 -10.93 0.61
N GLN A 69 -13.97 -11.74 -0.46
CA GLN A 69 -14.68 -11.41 -1.70
C GLN A 69 -16.17 -11.15 -1.47
N ASN A 70 -16.82 -12.00 -0.67
CA ASN A 70 -18.25 -11.85 -0.35
C ASN A 70 -18.55 -10.52 0.38
N ILE A 71 -17.64 -10.07 1.25
CA ILE A 71 -17.78 -8.79 1.95
C ILE A 71 -17.54 -7.63 1.00
N VAL A 72 -16.44 -7.68 0.22
CA VAL A 72 -16.08 -6.64 -0.75
C VAL A 72 -17.20 -6.41 -1.77
N ASN A 73 -17.85 -7.48 -2.25
CA ASN A 73 -18.95 -7.40 -3.22
C ASN A 73 -20.19 -6.63 -2.72
N CYS A 74 -20.25 -6.29 -1.44
CA CYS A 74 -21.33 -5.48 -0.87
C CYS A 74 -21.11 -3.97 -0.99
N PHE A 75 -19.98 -3.53 -1.56
CA PHE A 75 -19.60 -2.14 -1.67
C PHE A 75 -19.20 -1.80 -3.11
N GLU A 76 -19.62 -0.65 -3.61
CA GLU A 76 -19.30 -0.21 -4.97
C GLU A 76 -17.89 0.40 -5.09
N ASN A 77 -17.38 0.95 -3.99
CA ASN A 77 -16.11 1.65 -3.89
C ASN A 77 -14.98 0.82 -3.24
N ILE A 78 -15.20 -0.50 -3.08
CA ILE A 78 -14.19 -1.45 -2.63
C ILE A 78 -13.97 -2.48 -3.72
N PHE A 79 -12.72 -2.77 -4.05
CA PHE A 79 -12.38 -3.82 -4.99
C PHE A 79 -11.15 -4.59 -4.53
N ILE A 80 -11.03 -5.83 -5.01
CA ILE A 80 -9.81 -6.63 -4.81
C ILE A 80 -8.85 -6.34 -5.94
N SER A 81 -7.56 -6.19 -5.60
CA SER A 81 -6.47 -5.97 -6.56
C SER A 81 -6.57 -6.96 -7.73
N SER A 82 -6.45 -6.44 -8.96
CA SER A 82 -6.49 -7.20 -10.21
C SER A 82 -5.39 -8.25 -10.30
N LYS A 83 -4.27 -8.00 -9.60
CA LYS A 83 -3.14 -8.91 -9.48
C LYS A 83 -2.81 -9.18 -8.01
N ARG A 84 -2.76 -10.45 -7.64
CA ARG A 84 -2.31 -10.94 -6.34
C ARG A 84 -0.85 -11.33 -6.41
N GLU A 85 -0.17 -11.19 -5.28
CA GLU A 85 1.24 -11.54 -5.12
C GLU A 85 1.33 -12.56 -3.99
N HIS A 86 2.23 -13.53 -4.11
CA HIS A 86 2.58 -14.43 -3.02
C HIS A 86 3.58 -13.70 -2.11
N VAL A 87 3.08 -12.93 -1.14
CA VAL A 87 3.90 -11.97 -0.40
C VAL A 87 4.90 -12.68 0.49
N VAL A 88 6.17 -12.34 0.38
CA VAL A 88 7.28 -12.86 1.19
C VAL A 88 7.78 -11.73 2.10
N TYR A 89 7.98 -12.04 3.39
CA TYR A 89 8.51 -11.07 4.34
C TYR A 89 9.89 -10.58 3.90
N ALA A 90 10.12 -9.26 3.96
CA ALA A 90 11.29 -8.58 3.43
C ALA A 90 11.52 -8.74 1.90
N GLY A 91 10.56 -9.33 1.19
CA GLY A 91 10.60 -9.55 -0.25
C GLY A 91 10.06 -8.37 -1.05
N PHE A 92 10.42 -8.32 -2.33
CA PHE A 92 9.86 -7.39 -3.30
C PHE A 92 8.36 -7.59 -3.51
N SER A 93 7.85 -8.82 -3.34
CA SER A 93 6.43 -9.11 -3.45
C SER A 93 5.56 -8.27 -2.50
N ARG A 94 6.08 -7.83 -1.34
CA ARG A 94 5.39 -6.88 -0.44
C ARG A 94 5.21 -5.50 -1.08
N LEU A 95 6.25 -4.96 -1.70
CA LEU A 95 6.20 -3.70 -2.43
C LEU A 95 5.31 -3.82 -3.68
N GLN A 96 5.40 -4.95 -4.38
CA GLN A 96 4.64 -5.20 -5.60
C GLN A 96 3.12 -5.27 -5.35
N ALA A 97 2.69 -5.75 -4.17
CA ALA A 97 1.29 -5.76 -3.76
C ALA A 97 0.68 -4.36 -3.77
N ASP A 98 1.38 -3.37 -3.19
CA ASP A 98 0.94 -1.97 -3.18
C ASP A 98 0.90 -1.39 -4.59
N ILE A 99 1.92 -1.67 -5.42
CA ILE A 99 2.02 -1.18 -6.80
C ILE A 99 0.88 -1.72 -7.67
N ASN A 100 0.46 -2.97 -7.46
CA ASN A 100 -0.70 -3.52 -8.16
C ASN A 100 -1.98 -2.75 -7.79
N CYS A 101 -2.21 -2.51 -6.50
CA CYS A 101 -3.33 -1.69 -6.07
C CYS A 101 -3.27 -0.25 -6.60
N MET A 102 -2.09 0.37 -6.61
CA MET A 102 -1.91 1.72 -7.19
C MET A 102 -2.30 1.77 -8.67
N ARG A 103 -1.94 0.74 -9.44
CA ARG A 103 -2.33 0.65 -10.86
C ARG A 103 -3.84 0.60 -11.02
N ASP A 104 -4.53 -0.17 -10.19
CA ASP A 104 -5.99 -0.25 -10.23
C ASP A 104 -6.65 1.05 -9.76
N LEU A 105 -6.13 1.66 -8.69
CA LEU A 105 -6.63 2.92 -8.13
C LEU A 105 -6.54 4.09 -9.12
N VAL A 106 -5.44 4.20 -9.88
CA VAL A 106 -5.28 5.25 -10.90
C VAL A 106 -6.25 5.07 -12.06
N ASN A 107 -6.65 3.83 -12.37
CA ASN A 107 -7.61 3.51 -13.42
C ASN A 107 -9.07 3.51 -12.93
N SER A 108 -9.31 3.76 -11.64
CA SER A 108 -10.66 3.83 -11.10
C SER A 108 -11.43 5.05 -11.61
N LYS A 109 -12.75 4.89 -11.72
CA LYS A 109 -13.67 5.99 -12.03
C LYS A 109 -13.81 6.97 -10.85
N VAL A 110 -13.58 6.49 -9.62
CA VAL A 110 -13.62 7.33 -8.42
C VAL A 110 -12.39 8.21 -8.38
N GLN A 111 -12.59 9.53 -8.33
CA GLN A 111 -11.49 10.48 -8.12
C GLN A 111 -11.12 10.51 -6.64
N TRP A 112 -9.82 10.50 -6.35
CA TRP A 112 -9.26 10.52 -5.01
C TRP A 112 -8.02 11.42 -4.95
N ASN A 113 -7.73 11.95 -3.77
CA ASN A 113 -6.68 12.97 -3.56
C ASN A 113 -5.38 12.35 -3.04
N TYR A 114 -5.48 11.46 -2.03
CA TYR A 114 -4.36 10.80 -1.39
C TYR A 114 -4.62 9.31 -1.23
N VAL A 115 -3.56 8.51 -1.29
CA VAL A 115 -3.60 7.09 -0.93
C VAL A 115 -2.88 6.85 0.39
N ILE A 116 -3.47 6.01 1.24
CA ILE A 116 -2.90 5.55 2.52
C ILE A 116 -2.81 4.03 2.46
N ASN A 117 -1.62 3.46 2.67
CA ASN A 117 -1.49 2.01 2.75
C ASN A 117 -1.55 1.52 4.19
N LEU A 118 -2.16 0.34 4.36
CA LEU A 118 -2.40 -0.31 5.64
C LEU A 118 -2.18 -1.82 5.48
N CYS A 119 -1.87 -2.47 6.59
CA CYS A 119 -1.94 -3.92 6.74
C CYS A 119 -3.17 -4.31 7.56
N GLY A 120 -3.54 -5.59 7.54
CA GLY A 120 -4.71 -6.10 8.29
C GLY A 120 -4.65 -5.97 9.82
N GLN A 121 -3.53 -5.51 10.39
CA GLN A 121 -3.36 -5.30 11.83
C GLN A 121 -3.33 -3.82 12.24
N ASP A 122 -3.40 -2.90 11.28
CA ASP A 122 -3.49 -1.48 11.57
C ASP A 122 -4.89 -1.10 12.08
N PHE A 123 -4.96 0.03 12.80
CA PHE A 123 -6.23 0.57 13.26
C PHE A 123 -6.18 2.10 13.36
N PRO A 124 -7.21 2.84 12.89
CA PRO A 124 -7.20 4.29 12.91
C PRO A 124 -7.28 4.85 14.33
N LEU A 125 -6.46 5.86 14.62
CA LEU A 125 -6.52 6.68 15.85
C LEU A 125 -7.20 8.05 15.64
N LYS A 126 -7.69 8.28 14.43
CA LYS A 126 -8.29 9.54 13.96
C LYS A 126 -9.46 9.20 13.07
N THR A 127 -10.49 10.03 13.14
CA THR A 127 -11.64 9.98 12.24
C THR A 127 -11.24 10.37 10.81
N ASN A 128 -12.07 10.02 9.83
CA ASN A 128 -11.87 10.42 8.43
C ASN A 128 -11.73 11.95 8.30
N LYS A 129 -12.61 12.72 8.95
CA LYS A 129 -12.53 14.18 9.01
C LYS A 129 -11.19 14.69 9.57
N GLU A 130 -10.72 14.16 10.69
CA GLU A 130 -9.43 14.57 11.28
C GLU A 130 -8.25 14.28 10.36
N ILE A 131 -8.25 13.12 9.66
CA ILE A 131 -7.22 12.78 8.66
C ILE A 131 -7.22 13.81 7.53
N ILE A 132 -8.39 14.11 6.96
CA ILE A 132 -8.54 15.09 5.88
C ILE A 132 -8.06 16.48 6.32
N GLN A 133 -8.47 16.94 7.51
CA GLN A 133 -8.06 18.24 8.03
C GLN A 133 -6.56 18.31 8.28
N TYR A 134 -5.94 17.23 8.79
CA TYR A 134 -4.50 17.17 8.98
C TYR A 134 -3.74 17.25 7.65
N ILE A 135 -4.17 16.47 6.64
CA ILE A 135 -3.56 16.49 5.31
C ILE A 135 -3.68 17.89 4.69
N LYS A 136 -4.90 18.47 4.67
CA LYS A 136 -5.16 19.79 4.10
C LYS A 136 -4.36 20.90 4.79
N SER A 137 -4.17 20.82 6.10
CA SER A 137 -3.48 21.88 6.86
C SER A 137 -1.96 21.77 6.89
N LYS A 138 -1.40 20.56 6.85
CA LYS A 138 0.06 20.34 7.02
C LYS A 138 0.76 19.78 5.79
N TRP A 139 0.04 19.10 4.92
CA TRP A 139 0.60 18.29 3.83
C TRP A 139 -0.09 18.55 2.48
N ASN A 140 -0.69 19.72 2.30
CA ASN A 140 -1.37 20.04 1.04
C ASN A 140 -0.39 19.99 -0.15
N GLY A 141 -0.67 19.10 -1.10
CA GLY A 141 0.16 18.79 -2.27
C GLY A 141 1.44 18.03 -1.97
N LYS A 142 1.60 17.46 -0.77
CA LYS A 142 2.87 16.84 -0.32
C LYS A 142 2.66 15.43 0.21
N ASN A 143 3.61 14.56 -0.10
CA ASN A 143 3.64 13.19 0.41
C ASN A 143 4.18 13.13 1.84
N ILE A 144 3.75 12.09 2.57
CA ILE A 144 4.25 11.70 3.88
C ILE A 144 4.97 10.37 3.75
N THR A 145 6.30 10.42 3.70
CA THR A 145 7.19 9.25 3.68
C THR A 145 8.34 9.47 4.67
N PRO A 146 8.16 9.17 5.97
CA PRO A 146 9.20 9.40 6.95
C PRO A 146 10.44 8.54 6.65
N GLY A 147 11.62 9.13 6.76
CA GLY A 147 12.88 8.41 6.60
C GLY A 147 14.09 9.31 6.48
N ILE A 148 15.26 8.67 6.47
CA ILE A 148 16.59 9.27 6.54
C ILE A 148 17.48 8.73 5.42
N VAL A 149 18.63 9.39 5.17
CA VAL A 149 19.66 8.85 4.27
C VAL A 149 20.06 7.46 4.78
N GLN A 150 20.26 6.51 3.86
CA GLN A 150 20.55 5.11 4.18
C GLN A 150 21.66 4.98 5.24
N PRO A 151 21.36 4.46 6.43
CA PRO A 151 22.36 4.20 7.46
C PRO A 151 23.37 3.10 7.07
N LEU A 152 24.60 3.20 7.57
CA LEU A 152 25.66 2.22 7.26
C LEU A 152 25.27 0.77 7.61
N HIS A 153 24.58 0.57 8.73
CA HIS A 153 24.22 -0.77 9.20
C HIS A 153 23.19 -1.49 8.30
N VAL A 154 22.42 -0.76 7.48
CA VAL A 154 21.46 -1.33 6.51
C VAL A 154 21.97 -1.36 5.07
N LYS A 155 23.21 -0.89 4.79
CA LYS A 155 23.78 -0.89 3.43
C LYS A 155 23.79 -2.27 2.78
N HIS A 156 24.02 -3.31 3.58
CA HIS A 156 24.01 -4.70 3.10
C HIS A 156 22.69 -5.07 2.39
N ARG A 157 21.56 -4.45 2.74
CA ARG A 157 20.24 -4.71 2.13
C ARG A 157 20.15 -4.29 0.66
N THR A 158 21.03 -3.40 0.21
CA THR A 158 21.05 -2.87 -1.17
C THR A 158 22.34 -3.15 -1.92
N GLU A 159 23.43 -3.52 -1.22
CA GLU A 159 24.73 -3.79 -1.84
C GLU A 159 24.85 -5.21 -2.41
N VAL A 160 24.03 -6.15 -1.93
CA VAL A 160 23.96 -7.51 -2.45
C VAL A 160 22.55 -7.88 -2.88
N SER A 161 22.45 -8.80 -3.83
CA SER A 161 21.18 -9.31 -4.34
C SER A 161 20.56 -10.32 -3.37
N TYR A 162 19.24 -10.31 -3.28
CA TYR A 162 18.43 -11.23 -2.50
C TYR A 162 17.40 -11.92 -3.40
N ARG A 163 17.01 -13.14 -3.03
CA ARG A 163 15.97 -13.90 -3.74
C ARG A 163 14.92 -14.37 -2.76
N GLU A 164 13.68 -14.38 -3.23
CA GLU A 164 12.55 -14.99 -2.52
C GLU A 164 12.54 -16.50 -2.77
N TYR A 165 12.39 -17.27 -1.71
CA TYR A 165 12.34 -18.72 -1.73
C TYR A 165 11.11 -19.21 -0.96
N ILE A 166 10.66 -20.41 -1.31
CA ILE A 166 9.66 -21.15 -0.55
C ILE A 166 10.25 -22.53 -0.26
N HIS A 167 10.44 -22.85 1.01
CA HIS A 167 10.88 -24.18 1.43
C HIS A 167 9.87 -24.75 2.42
N SER A 168 9.32 -25.93 2.11
CA SER A 168 8.32 -26.60 2.95
C SER A 168 7.13 -25.70 3.33
N GLY A 169 6.66 -24.87 2.37
CA GLY A 169 5.55 -23.93 2.57
C GLY A 169 5.90 -22.66 3.33
N VAL A 170 7.15 -22.49 3.79
CA VAL A 170 7.61 -21.29 4.50
C VAL A 170 8.33 -20.37 3.51
N PRO A 171 7.80 -19.16 3.24
CA PRO A 171 8.47 -18.18 2.40
C PRO A 171 9.55 -17.41 3.17
N TYR A 172 10.71 -17.19 2.55
CA TYR A 172 11.80 -16.41 3.12
C TYR A 172 12.64 -15.74 2.04
N VAL A 173 13.40 -14.72 2.45
CA VAL A 173 14.39 -14.05 1.59
C VAL A 173 15.79 -14.48 1.99
N TYR A 174 16.63 -14.81 1.01
CA TYR A 174 18.01 -15.22 1.25
C TYR A 174 18.99 -14.50 0.31
N PRO A 175 20.18 -14.09 0.79
CA PRO A 175 21.17 -13.43 -0.06
C PRO A 175 21.69 -14.37 -1.14
N ALA A 176 21.62 -13.95 -2.40
CA ALA A 176 22.24 -14.63 -3.53
C ALA A 176 23.75 -14.34 -3.65
N LYS A 177 24.30 -13.47 -2.77
CA LYS A 177 25.72 -13.10 -2.69
C LYS A 177 26.31 -12.48 -3.98
N ILE A 178 25.46 -11.96 -4.86
CA ILE A 178 25.89 -11.20 -6.04
C ILE A 178 25.91 -9.73 -5.65
N ARG A 179 27.02 -9.03 -5.91
CA ARG A 179 27.13 -7.59 -5.68
C ARG A 179 26.22 -6.84 -6.65
N LYS A 180 25.39 -5.94 -6.14
CA LYS A 180 24.50 -5.11 -6.97
C LYS A 180 25.24 -3.95 -7.61
N ALA A 181 24.76 -3.54 -8.78
CA ALA A 181 25.14 -2.26 -9.38
C ALA A 181 24.68 -1.09 -8.50
N GLN A 182 25.30 0.08 -8.70
CA GLN A 182 24.88 1.31 -8.02
C GLN A 182 23.41 1.64 -8.36
N PRO A 183 22.71 2.39 -7.49
CA PRO A 183 21.37 2.86 -7.78
C PRO A 183 21.29 3.54 -9.16
N PRO A 184 20.22 3.30 -9.93
CA PRO A 184 20.07 3.91 -11.25
C PRO A 184 20.02 5.43 -11.12
N HIS A 185 20.37 6.16 -12.19
CA HIS A 185 20.32 7.63 -12.22
C HIS A 185 21.09 8.35 -11.10
N ASN A 186 22.13 7.71 -10.53
CA ASN A 186 22.92 8.23 -9.41
C ASN A 186 22.06 8.64 -8.20
N LEU A 187 20.97 7.91 -7.97
CA LEU A 187 20.06 8.21 -6.86
C LEU A 187 20.72 7.95 -5.51
N THR A 188 20.50 8.88 -4.58
CA THR A 188 20.81 8.66 -3.16
C THR A 188 19.68 7.85 -2.54
N ILE A 189 20.01 6.70 -1.95
CA ILE A 189 19.02 5.84 -1.29
C ILE A 189 18.70 6.38 0.11
N TYR A 190 17.41 6.44 0.40
CA TYR A 190 16.85 6.76 1.71
C TYR A 190 16.15 5.52 2.27
N PHE A 191 16.15 5.39 3.59
CA PHE A 191 15.43 4.33 4.31
C PHE A 191 14.40 4.93 5.27
N GLY A 192 13.26 4.26 5.38
CA GLY A 192 12.07 4.73 6.07
C GLY A 192 11.13 3.57 6.37
N SER A 193 9.83 3.83 6.24
CA SER A 193 8.79 2.85 6.49
C SER A 193 8.15 2.34 5.19
N ALA A 194 7.62 1.12 5.23
CA ALA A 194 6.68 0.61 4.23
C ALA A 194 5.37 1.42 4.17
N TYR A 195 5.05 2.18 5.23
CA TYR A 195 3.80 2.92 5.36
C TYR A 195 3.94 4.39 4.94
N TYR A 196 2.94 4.90 4.22
CA TYR A 196 2.97 6.22 3.62
C TYR A 196 1.58 6.85 3.46
N ILE A 197 1.58 8.15 3.20
CA ILE A 197 0.45 8.88 2.60
C ILE A 197 0.97 9.59 1.35
N LEU A 198 0.46 9.25 0.17
CA LEU A 198 0.96 9.77 -1.11
C LEU A 198 -0.13 10.51 -1.88
N THR A 199 0.25 11.57 -2.59
CA THR A 199 -0.67 12.25 -3.52
C THR A 199 -0.96 11.36 -4.73
N LYS A 200 -2.13 11.58 -5.36
CA LYS A 200 -2.45 10.91 -6.64
C LYS A 200 -1.37 11.16 -7.71
N ASP A 201 -0.90 12.39 -7.85
CA ASP A 201 0.15 12.74 -8.81
C ASP A 201 1.45 11.97 -8.56
N PHE A 202 1.83 11.77 -7.30
CA PHE A 202 3.00 10.98 -6.96
C PHE A 202 2.81 9.50 -7.32
N VAL A 203 1.62 8.94 -7.09
CA VAL A 203 1.29 7.58 -7.53
C VAL A 203 1.40 7.46 -9.05
N GLU A 204 0.83 8.39 -9.81
CA GLU A 204 0.95 8.39 -11.27
C GLU A 204 2.41 8.51 -11.74
N PHE A 205 3.20 9.36 -11.07
CA PHE A 205 4.64 9.45 -11.26
C PHE A 205 5.32 8.10 -11.05
N THR A 206 5.04 7.38 -9.95
CA THR A 206 5.68 6.08 -9.68
C THR A 206 5.38 5.03 -10.75
N LEU A 207 4.23 5.13 -11.43
CA LEU A 207 3.80 4.18 -12.45
C LEU A 207 4.32 4.53 -13.86
N ARG A 208 4.72 5.79 -14.11
CA ARG A 208 5.01 6.29 -15.45
C ARG A 208 6.47 6.71 -15.64
N ASP A 209 7.06 7.42 -14.66
CA ASP A 209 8.39 8.01 -14.77
C ASP A 209 9.50 6.96 -14.92
N ALA A 210 10.46 7.23 -15.79
CA ALA A 210 11.56 6.31 -16.09
C ALA A 210 12.46 6.05 -14.87
N ARG A 211 12.70 7.06 -14.03
CA ARG A 211 13.51 6.95 -12.82
C ARG A 211 12.81 6.07 -11.78
N ALA A 212 11.49 6.24 -11.63
CA ALA A 212 10.70 5.42 -10.73
C ALA A 212 10.71 3.94 -11.16
N LYS A 213 10.48 3.67 -12.45
CA LYS A 213 10.55 2.31 -13.01
C LYS A 213 11.95 1.70 -12.87
N ALA A 214 12.99 2.47 -13.14
CA ALA A 214 14.38 2.01 -12.99
C ALA A 214 14.70 1.67 -11.54
N LEU A 215 14.29 2.52 -10.57
CA LEU A 215 14.49 2.24 -9.16
C LEU A 215 13.70 1.02 -8.70
N LEU A 216 12.48 0.84 -9.22
CA LEU A 216 11.65 -0.31 -8.89
C LEU A 216 12.32 -1.62 -9.34
N GLU A 217 12.81 -1.64 -10.58
CA GLU A 217 13.49 -2.81 -11.14
C GLU A 217 14.81 -3.08 -10.40
N TRP A 218 15.59 -2.03 -10.10
CA TRP A 218 16.79 -2.18 -9.29
C TRP A 218 16.49 -2.68 -7.86
N SER A 219 15.31 -2.37 -7.32
CA SER A 219 14.89 -2.79 -5.98
C SER A 219 14.36 -4.23 -5.95
N ARG A 220 14.14 -4.89 -7.09
CA ARG A 220 13.50 -6.22 -7.18
C ARG A 220 14.21 -7.31 -6.39
N ASP A 221 15.53 -7.25 -6.32
CA ASP A 221 16.40 -8.20 -5.62
C ASP A 221 17.14 -7.53 -4.45
N THR A 222 16.52 -6.55 -3.79
CA THR A 222 17.02 -5.99 -2.53
C THR A 222 16.26 -6.57 -1.34
N TYR A 223 16.77 -6.36 -0.12
CA TYR A 223 16.10 -6.77 1.10
C TYR A 223 15.22 -5.65 1.67
N SER A 224 13.93 -5.94 1.87
CA SER A 224 12.90 -4.98 2.32
C SER A 224 12.79 -3.71 1.46
N PRO A 225 12.55 -3.84 0.14
CA PRO A 225 12.51 -2.68 -0.76
C PRO A 225 11.40 -1.67 -0.47
N ASP A 226 10.34 -2.11 0.21
CA ASP A 226 9.27 -1.27 0.72
C ASP A 226 9.76 -0.22 1.73
N GLU A 227 10.88 -0.47 2.41
CA GLU A 227 11.48 0.49 3.36
C GLU A 227 12.36 1.54 2.69
N HIS A 228 12.69 1.44 1.40
CA HIS A 228 13.50 2.47 0.71
C HIS A 228 12.86 3.06 -0.54
N TYR A 229 11.99 2.32 -1.24
CA TYR A 229 11.46 2.74 -2.54
C TYR A 229 10.67 4.07 -2.43
N TRP A 230 9.68 4.12 -1.55
CA TRP A 230 8.78 5.27 -1.41
C TRP A 230 9.51 6.53 -0.96
N VAL A 231 10.30 6.40 0.10
CA VAL A 231 11.06 7.52 0.67
C VAL A 231 12.13 8.01 -0.30
N THR A 232 12.79 7.12 -1.04
CA THR A 232 13.80 7.52 -2.04
C THR A 232 13.17 8.33 -3.17
N LEU A 233 12.05 7.86 -3.73
CA LEU A 233 11.35 8.59 -4.80
C LEU A 233 10.82 9.95 -4.35
N ASN A 234 10.37 10.07 -3.10
CA ASN A 234 9.90 11.34 -2.55
C ASN A 234 11.02 12.38 -2.31
N ARG A 235 12.30 12.01 -2.48
CA ARG A 235 13.46 12.92 -2.40
C ARG A 235 13.98 13.35 -3.75
N LEU A 236 13.35 12.91 -4.84
CA LEU A 236 13.70 13.37 -6.18
C LEU A 236 13.36 14.86 -6.32
N PRO A 237 14.22 15.66 -6.98
CA PRO A 237 13.81 16.98 -7.42
C PRO A 237 12.66 16.82 -8.43
N GLY A 238 11.64 17.67 -8.26
CA GLY A 238 10.48 17.76 -9.15
C GLY A 238 10.86 18.17 -10.56
#